data_AF-A0A2V8UPJ8-F1
#
_entry.id   AF-A0A2V8UPJ8-F1
#
_cell.length_a   1.000
_cell.length_b   1.000
_cell.length_c   1.000
_cell.angle_alpha   90.00
_cell.angle_beta   90.00
_cell.angle_gamma   90.00
#
_symmetry.space_group_name_H-M   'P 1'
#
loop_
_entity.id
_entity.type
_entity.pdbx_description
1 polymer ?
#
loop_
_entity_poly.entity_id
_entity_poly.type
_entity_poly.pdbx_seq_one_letter_code
_entity_poly.pdbx_strand_id
1 'polypeptide(L)'
;MDICKATRKYESWLARRIPLLPEDLDRKHSAMAKDVFSFLRATFYRWMQLWPEVCASYDDAPQVLGVGDLHIENFGTWRDLEGRLVWGVNDFDESCELPYTLDLARLATSAHLAIGEDQLKIAPKDACSSIIEGYEKCLASGGRPFVLSEHHRWLRETVSGALRNPEKFWAKLDSLPTLKTPIPSSARQALEKLLPESGLDYRIVHRVAGLGSLGRERYVAIADYRGGEVAREA
;
A
#
# COMPACT_ATOMS: atom_id res chain seq x y z
N MET A 1 6.20 -25.83 7.06
CA MET A 1 5.63 -25.70 5.69
C MET A 1 6.46 -24.71 4.91
N ASP A 2 6.99 -25.08 3.73
CA ASP A 2 7.76 -24.17 2.88
C ASP A 2 6.90 -23.04 2.28
N ILE A 3 7.56 -22.06 1.66
CA ILE A 3 6.91 -20.90 1.09
C ILE A 3 6.03 -21.24 -0.12
N CYS A 4 6.51 -22.05 -1.07
CA CYS A 4 5.73 -22.40 -2.27
C CYS A 4 4.40 -23.08 -1.92
N LYS A 5 4.38 -23.90 -0.86
CA LYS A 5 3.18 -24.53 -0.32
C LYS A 5 2.28 -23.52 0.40
N ALA A 6 2.86 -22.59 1.16
CA ALA A 6 2.10 -21.51 1.81
C ALA A 6 1.41 -20.60 0.78
N THR A 7 2.15 -20.14 -0.24
CA THR A 7 1.64 -19.29 -1.33
C THR A 7 0.50 -19.96 -2.08
N ARG A 8 0.68 -21.21 -2.54
CA ARG A 8 -0.40 -21.95 -3.23
C ARG A 8 -1.63 -22.12 -2.37
N LYS A 9 -1.47 -22.38 -1.07
CA LYS A 9 -2.61 -22.48 -0.14
C LYS A 9 -3.34 -21.15 0.01
N TYR A 10 -2.60 -20.06 0.19
CA TYR A 10 -3.15 -18.72 0.30
C TYR A 10 -3.92 -18.33 -0.96
N GLU A 11 -3.33 -18.51 -2.14
CA GLU A 11 -3.97 -18.18 -3.42
C GLU A 11 -5.19 -19.06 -3.70
N SER A 12 -5.11 -20.35 -3.35
CA SER A 12 -6.26 -21.27 -3.46
C SER A 12 -7.41 -20.87 -2.52
N TRP A 13 -7.10 -20.31 -1.36
CA TRP A 13 -8.09 -19.74 -0.45
C TRP A 13 -8.64 -18.43 -1.01
N LEU A 14 -7.78 -17.53 -1.49
CA LEU A 14 -8.15 -16.22 -2.01
C LEU A 14 -9.03 -16.33 -3.26
N ALA A 15 -8.75 -17.28 -4.15
CA ALA A 15 -9.55 -17.57 -5.35
C ALA A 15 -10.99 -18.02 -5.03
N ARG A 16 -11.25 -18.48 -3.81
CA ARG A 16 -12.61 -18.79 -3.34
C ARG A 16 -13.35 -17.57 -2.77
N ARG A 17 -12.64 -16.46 -2.56
CA ARG A 17 -13.15 -15.21 -2.01
C ARG A 17 -13.37 -14.16 -3.09
N ILE A 18 -12.44 -14.06 -4.03
CA ILE A 18 -12.45 -13.07 -5.12
C ILE A 18 -11.97 -13.68 -6.43
N PRO A 19 -12.37 -13.12 -7.59
CA PRO A 19 -11.75 -13.43 -8.87
C PRO A 19 -10.26 -13.09 -8.83
N LEU A 20 -9.43 -13.97 -9.39
CA LEU A 20 -8.00 -13.73 -9.54
C LEU A 20 -7.62 -13.69 -11.02
N LEU A 21 -6.71 -12.79 -11.35
CA LEU A 21 -6.14 -12.61 -12.68
C LEU A 21 -4.82 -13.37 -12.78
N PRO A 22 -4.75 -14.49 -13.55
CA PRO A 22 -3.55 -15.33 -13.59
C PRO A 22 -2.30 -14.57 -14.05
N GLU A 23 -2.42 -13.72 -15.08
CA GLU A 23 -1.29 -12.94 -15.60
C GLU A 23 -0.71 -11.99 -14.54
N ASP A 24 -1.53 -11.44 -13.66
CA ASP A 24 -1.06 -10.56 -12.59
C ASP A 24 -0.47 -11.36 -11.41
N LEU A 25 -0.96 -12.58 -11.15
CA LEU A 25 -0.30 -13.49 -10.21
C LEU A 25 1.09 -13.91 -10.71
N ASP A 26 1.25 -14.20 -12.00
CA ASP A 26 2.56 -14.51 -12.58
C ASP A 26 3.53 -13.32 -12.44
N ARG A 27 3.03 -12.09 -12.63
CA ARG A 27 3.80 -10.87 -12.37
C ARG A 27 4.15 -10.73 -10.89
N LYS A 28 3.23 -11.06 -9.99
CA LYS A 28 3.46 -11.07 -8.54
C LYS A 28 4.58 -12.03 -8.18
N HIS A 29 4.53 -13.28 -8.64
CA HIS A 29 5.55 -14.29 -8.38
C HIS A 29 6.90 -13.89 -8.97
N SER A 30 6.89 -13.35 -10.20
CA SER A 30 8.11 -12.84 -10.83
C SER A 30 8.74 -11.71 -10.04
N ALA A 31 7.94 -10.78 -9.50
CA ALA A 31 8.44 -9.69 -8.65
C ALA A 31 8.89 -10.18 -7.27
N MET A 32 8.17 -11.11 -6.65
CA MET A 32 8.56 -11.76 -5.40
C MET A 32 9.91 -12.47 -5.51
N ALA A 33 10.24 -13.03 -6.68
CA ALA A 33 11.48 -13.75 -6.90
C ALA A 33 12.69 -12.84 -7.15
N LYS A 34 12.50 -11.53 -7.35
CA LYS A 34 13.59 -10.61 -7.67
C LYS A 34 14.47 -10.28 -6.46
N ASP A 35 13.85 -10.03 -5.32
CA ASP A 35 14.53 -9.51 -4.14
C ASP A 35 13.70 -9.79 -2.87
N VAL A 36 14.37 -9.73 -1.71
CA VAL A 36 13.79 -10.14 -0.42
C VAL A 36 12.80 -9.07 0.08
N PHE A 37 13.05 -7.80 -0.24
CA PHE A 37 12.15 -6.71 0.10
C PHE A 37 10.79 -6.84 -0.61
N SER A 38 10.79 -7.08 -1.91
CA SER A 38 9.60 -7.39 -2.73
C SER A 38 8.88 -8.63 -2.22
N PHE A 39 9.64 -9.67 -1.88
CA PHE A 39 9.08 -10.88 -1.26
C PHE A 39 8.33 -10.57 0.04
N LEU A 40 8.92 -9.80 0.97
CA LEU A 40 8.29 -9.43 2.23
C LEU A 40 6.94 -8.73 1.99
N ARG A 41 6.94 -7.72 1.11
CA ARG A 41 5.75 -6.91 0.77
C ARG A 41 4.63 -7.71 0.15
N ALA A 42 4.95 -8.73 -0.64
CA ALA A 42 3.94 -9.53 -1.32
C ALA A 42 3.32 -10.65 -0.45
N THR A 43 3.87 -10.88 0.75
CA THR A 43 3.62 -12.10 1.53
C THR A 43 3.20 -11.83 2.98
N PHE A 44 2.34 -10.83 3.22
CA PHE A 44 1.76 -10.59 4.54
C PHE A 44 1.11 -11.85 5.16
N TYR A 45 0.40 -12.66 4.37
CA TYR A 45 -0.14 -13.95 4.85
C TYR A 45 0.94 -14.88 5.44
N ARG A 46 2.16 -14.83 4.92
CA ARG A 46 3.28 -15.64 5.42
C ARG A 46 3.83 -15.07 6.71
N TRP A 47 3.87 -13.74 6.83
CA TRP A 47 4.20 -13.06 8.08
C TRP A 47 3.26 -13.49 9.20
N MET A 48 1.95 -13.42 8.97
CA MET A 48 0.93 -13.89 9.91
C MET A 48 1.07 -15.35 10.27
N GLN A 49 1.43 -16.21 9.30
CA GLN A 49 1.61 -17.64 9.54
C GLN A 49 2.81 -17.94 10.46
N LEU A 50 3.87 -17.14 10.39
CA LEU A 50 5.11 -17.33 11.17
C LEU A 50 5.12 -16.56 12.49
N TRP A 51 4.28 -15.54 12.62
CA TRP A 51 4.25 -14.67 13.79
C TRP A 51 4.12 -15.43 15.12
N PRO A 52 3.18 -16.38 15.30
CA PRO A 52 3.08 -17.13 16.55
C PRO A 52 4.26 -18.09 16.80
N GLU A 53 5.04 -18.45 15.76
CA GLU A 53 6.21 -19.31 15.92
C GLU A 53 7.46 -18.51 16.31
N VAL A 54 7.59 -17.27 15.81
CA VAL A 54 8.81 -16.45 15.94
C VAL A 54 8.66 -15.38 17.03
N CYS A 55 7.46 -14.85 17.21
CA CYS A 55 7.16 -13.66 18.01
C CYS A 55 6.10 -13.92 19.10
N ALA A 56 5.86 -15.18 19.50
CA ALA A 56 4.84 -15.55 20.50
C ALA A 56 4.88 -14.70 21.79
N SER A 57 6.07 -14.28 22.23
CA SER A 57 6.23 -13.43 23.42
C SER A 57 5.57 -12.05 23.31
N TYR A 58 5.14 -11.65 22.12
CA TYR A 58 4.53 -10.35 21.84
C TYR A 58 3.01 -10.44 21.55
N ASP A 59 2.41 -11.64 21.61
CA ASP A 59 0.98 -11.84 21.32
C ASP A 59 0.07 -11.20 22.38
N ASP A 60 0.53 -11.13 23.63
CA ASP A 60 -0.20 -10.51 24.75
C ASP A 60 -0.15 -8.97 24.73
N ALA A 61 0.52 -8.36 23.75
CA ALA A 61 0.54 -6.92 23.60
C ALA A 61 -0.88 -6.37 23.29
N PRO A 62 -1.19 -5.13 23.68
CA PRO A 62 -2.45 -4.48 23.34
C PRO A 62 -2.82 -4.61 21.87
N GLN A 63 -4.03 -5.11 21.64
CA GLN A 63 -4.63 -5.21 20.32
C GLN A 63 -5.11 -3.83 19.88
N VAL A 64 -4.77 -3.47 18.65
CA VAL A 64 -5.18 -2.21 18.00
C VAL A 64 -5.64 -2.50 16.58
N LEU A 65 -6.35 -1.56 15.96
CA LEU A 65 -6.55 -1.61 14.51
C LEU A 65 -5.20 -1.33 13.83
N GLY A 66 -4.49 -2.40 13.50
CA GLY A 66 -3.19 -2.38 12.84
C GLY A 66 -3.34 -2.20 11.34
N VAL A 67 -2.25 -1.77 10.70
CA VAL A 67 -2.12 -1.69 9.25
C VAL A 67 -1.94 -3.09 8.65
N GLY A 68 -1.25 -3.98 9.36
CA GLY A 68 -0.99 -5.36 8.94
C GLY A 68 0.25 -5.43 8.04
N ASP A 69 0.15 -4.94 6.81
CA ASP A 69 1.24 -5.02 5.83
C ASP A 69 2.30 -3.90 5.97
N LEU A 70 2.43 -3.27 7.14
CA LEU A 70 3.25 -2.06 7.30
C LEU A 70 4.72 -2.25 6.90
N HIS A 71 5.18 -1.44 5.94
CA HIS A 71 6.56 -1.41 5.47
C HIS A 71 7.00 0.02 5.07
N ILE A 72 8.31 0.27 4.91
CA ILE A 72 8.83 1.62 4.61
C ILE A 72 8.25 2.26 3.33
N GLU A 73 7.78 1.46 2.37
CA GLU A 73 7.10 1.95 1.15
C GLU A 73 5.57 2.15 1.28
N ASN A 74 4.95 1.94 2.46
CA ASN A 74 3.51 2.21 2.66
C ASN A 74 3.23 3.68 2.98
N PHE A 75 4.28 4.51 3.08
CA PHE A 75 4.13 5.92 3.37
C PHE A 75 4.01 6.69 2.07
N GLY A 76 2.96 7.51 1.98
CA GLY A 76 2.68 8.34 0.81
C GLY A 76 2.10 9.68 1.19
N THR A 77 1.72 10.44 0.17
CA THR A 77 1.11 11.76 0.33
C THR A 77 -0.26 11.82 -0.32
N TRP A 78 -1.20 12.50 0.33
CA TRP A 78 -2.52 12.81 -0.22
C TRP A 78 -2.97 14.21 0.22
N ARG A 79 -4.05 14.71 -0.38
CA ARG A 79 -4.72 15.92 0.11
C ARG A 79 -5.89 15.51 0.99
N ASP A 80 -5.97 16.10 2.18
CA ASP A 80 -7.13 15.92 3.05
C ASP A 80 -8.33 16.77 2.59
N LEU A 81 -9.41 16.75 3.38
CA LEU A 81 -10.65 17.47 3.07
C LEU A 81 -10.48 18.99 2.98
N GLU A 82 -9.43 19.55 3.61
CA GLU A 82 -9.09 20.98 3.54
C GLU A 82 -8.06 21.27 2.43
N GLY A 83 -7.66 20.25 1.66
CA GLY A 83 -6.68 20.37 0.59
C GLY A 83 -5.22 20.40 1.08
N ARG A 84 -4.96 20.18 2.37
CA ARG A 84 -3.61 20.18 2.95
C ARG A 84 -2.87 18.94 2.50
N LEU A 85 -1.59 19.08 2.15
CA LEU A 85 -0.76 17.93 1.77
C LEU A 85 -0.31 17.19 3.03
N VAL A 86 -0.87 16.01 3.24
CA VAL A 86 -0.61 15.12 4.37
C VAL A 86 0.36 14.03 3.95
N TRP A 87 1.18 13.57 4.89
CA TRP A 87 2.02 12.38 4.74
C TRP A 87 1.60 11.31 5.76
N GLY A 88 1.69 10.04 5.39
CA GLY A 88 1.38 8.93 6.29
C GLY A 88 1.12 7.62 5.57
N VAL A 89 0.55 6.66 6.28
CA VAL A 89 0.18 5.35 5.72
C VAL A 89 -0.99 5.52 4.73
N ASN A 90 -0.87 4.95 3.54
CA ASN A 90 -1.83 5.13 2.45
C ASN A 90 -2.53 3.86 1.95
N ASP A 91 -2.21 2.69 2.53
CA ASP A 91 -2.76 1.39 2.14
C ASP A 91 -3.19 0.63 3.40
N PHE A 92 -4.44 0.15 3.40
CA PHE A 92 -5.09 -0.50 4.54
C PHE A 92 -5.77 -1.82 4.12
N ASP A 93 -5.40 -2.39 2.98
CA ASP A 93 -5.99 -3.62 2.43
C ASP A 93 -5.88 -4.82 3.38
N GLU A 94 -4.86 -4.84 4.24
CA GLU A 94 -4.57 -5.93 5.19
C GLU A 94 -4.83 -5.51 6.66
N SER A 95 -5.52 -4.38 6.87
CA SER A 95 -5.81 -3.87 8.20
C SER A 95 -6.76 -4.79 8.98
N CYS A 96 -6.39 -5.12 10.21
CA CYS A 96 -7.20 -5.89 11.14
C CYS A 96 -6.77 -5.66 12.59
N GLU A 97 -7.53 -6.18 13.55
CA GLU A 97 -7.14 -6.17 14.95
C GLU A 97 -5.92 -7.07 15.17
N LEU A 98 -4.81 -6.46 15.61
CA LEU A 98 -3.51 -7.11 15.76
C LEU A 98 -2.77 -6.52 16.97
N PRO A 99 -1.82 -7.23 17.60
CA PRO A 99 -0.95 -6.63 18.60
C PRO A 99 -0.13 -5.52 17.92
N TYR A 100 -0.06 -4.33 18.53
CA TYR A 100 0.62 -3.17 17.92
C TYR A 100 2.11 -3.43 17.58
N THR A 101 2.72 -4.38 18.30
CA THR A 101 4.10 -4.83 18.09
C THR A 101 4.32 -5.47 16.73
N LEU A 102 3.27 -6.02 16.10
CA LEU A 102 3.34 -6.64 14.78
C LEU A 102 3.71 -5.64 13.70
N ASP A 103 3.01 -4.50 13.65
CA ASP A 103 3.31 -3.43 12.70
C ASP A 103 4.71 -2.86 12.92
N LEU A 104 5.12 -2.66 14.18
CA LEU A 104 6.47 -2.16 14.51
C LEU A 104 7.56 -3.15 14.07
N ALA A 105 7.39 -4.43 14.37
CA ALA A 105 8.33 -5.48 14.00
C ALA A 105 8.41 -5.64 12.48
N ARG A 106 7.27 -5.57 11.78
CA ARG A 106 7.21 -5.65 10.32
C ARG A 106 7.88 -4.45 9.66
N LEU A 107 7.60 -3.24 10.15
CA LEU A 107 8.22 -2.01 9.65
C LEU A 107 9.73 -2.04 9.85
N ALA A 108 10.21 -2.39 11.05
CA ALA A 108 11.64 -2.53 11.34
C ALA A 108 12.30 -3.59 10.45
N THR A 109 11.65 -4.74 10.25
CA THR A 109 12.13 -5.78 9.34
C THR A 109 12.26 -5.27 7.91
N SER A 110 11.26 -4.53 7.42
CA SER A 110 11.30 -3.94 6.08
C SER A 110 12.46 -2.93 5.92
N ALA A 111 12.74 -2.13 6.95
CA ALA A 111 13.88 -1.21 6.96
C ALA A 111 15.22 -1.96 6.91
N HIS A 112 15.36 -3.04 7.70
CA HIS A 112 16.55 -3.90 7.67
C HIS A 112 16.79 -4.51 6.28
N LEU A 113 15.75 -5.01 5.62
CA LEU A 113 15.87 -5.56 4.26
C LEU A 113 16.26 -4.48 3.25
N ALA A 114 15.63 -3.31 3.31
CA ALA A 114 15.96 -2.18 2.44
C ALA A 114 17.41 -1.69 2.63
N ILE A 115 17.94 -1.71 3.85
CA ILE A 115 19.35 -1.42 4.13
C ILE A 115 20.26 -2.48 3.50
N GLY A 116 19.91 -3.77 3.68
CA GLY A 116 20.68 -4.88 3.12
C GLY A 116 20.74 -4.88 1.58
N GLU A 117 19.74 -4.30 0.93
CA GLU A 117 19.65 -4.13 -0.52
C GLU A 117 20.14 -2.75 -1.02
N ASP A 118 20.81 -1.95 -0.17
CA ASP A 118 21.31 -0.59 -0.46
C ASP A 118 20.23 0.42 -0.92
N GLN A 119 18.96 0.16 -0.59
CA GLN A 119 17.84 1.08 -0.83
C GLN A 119 17.76 2.18 0.22
N LEU A 120 18.27 1.92 1.44
CA LEU A 120 18.26 2.86 2.56
C LEU A 120 19.66 2.98 3.18
N LYS A 121 20.18 4.21 3.24
CA LYS A 121 21.54 4.50 3.74
C LYS A 121 21.52 4.95 5.19
N ILE A 122 21.30 3.99 6.08
CA ILE A 122 21.29 4.17 7.54
C ILE A 122 21.75 2.88 8.22
N ALA A 123 22.32 2.96 9.42
CA ALA A 123 22.61 1.75 10.19
C ALA A 123 21.29 1.11 10.66
N PRO A 124 21.17 -0.24 10.66
CA PRO A 124 19.92 -0.90 11.07
C PRO A 124 19.46 -0.53 12.49
N LYS A 125 20.40 -0.36 13.42
CA LYS A 125 20.10 0.09 14.79
C LYS A 125 19.46 1.48 14.81
N ASP A 126 19.95 2.41 14.00
CA ASP A 126 19.44 3.78 13.95
C ASP A 126 18.06 3.82 13.28
N ALA A 127 17.80 2.95 12.30
CA ALA A 127 16.46 2.78 11.73
C ALA A 127 15.44 2.31 12.78
N CYS A 128 15.76 1.25 13.53
CA CYS A 128 14.91 0.75 14.60
C CYS A 128 14.69 1.80 15.71
N SER A 129 15.74 2.52 16.10
CA SER A 129 15.64 3.60 17.09
C SER A 129 14.72 4.71 16.59
N SER A 130 14.85 5.12 15.34
CA SER A 130 14.00 6.16 14.72
C SER A 130 12.53 5.74 14.66
N ILE A 131 12.25 4.48 14.36
CA ILE A 131 10.88 3.93 14.33
C ILE A 131 10.24 4.01 15.72
N ILE A 132 10.93 3.49 16.74
CA ILE A 132 10.40 3.46 18.12
C ILE A 132 10.24 4.89 18.65
N GLU A 133 11.26 5.74 18.51
CA GLU A 133 11.19 7.13 18.96
C GLU A 133 10.04 7.90 18.29
N GLY A 134 9.85 7.70 16.97
CA GLY A 134 8.76 8.32 16.23
C GLY A 134 7.39 7.86 16.73
N TYR A 135 7.25 6.56 16.97
CA TYR A 135 6.02 5.97 17.51
C TYR A 135 5.69 6.50 18.92
N GLU A 136 6.66 6.49 19.83
CA GLU A 136 6.51 6.98 21.20
C GLU A 136 6.17 8.48 21.26
N LYS A 137 6.88 9.30 20.48
CA LYS A 137 6.62 10.75 20.39
C LYS A 137 5.21 11.02 19.86
N CYS A 138 4.78 10.28 18.83
CA CYS A 138 3.44 10.42 18.27
C CYS A 138 2.36 10.05 19.31
N LEU A 139 2.55 8.92 19.99
CA LEU A 139 1.63 8.46 21.03
C LEU A 139 1.53 9.45 22.19
N ALA A 140 2.66 9.94 22.69
CA ALA A 140 2.71 10.94 23.76
C ALA A 140 2.04 12.28 23.36
N SER A 141 2.06 12.61 22.07
CA SER A 141 1.42 13.83 21.54
C SER A 141 -0.09 13.70 21.29
N GLY A 142 -0.67 12.52 21.52
CA GLY A 142 -2.08 12.19 21.33
C GLY A 142 -2.48 11.78 19.91
N GLY A 143 -1.51 11.46 19.04
CA GLY A 143 -1.74 11.17 17.63
C GLY A 143 -2.17 12.42 16.85
N ARG A 144 -1.29 12.92 15.97
CA ARG A 144 -1.55 14.15 15.20
C ARG A 144 -1.37 13.90 13.70
N PRO A 145 -2.14 14.59 12.84
CA PRO A 145 -1.91 14.51 11.40
C PRO A 145 -0.51 15.04 11.06
N PHE A 146 0.13 14.44 10.06
CA PHE A 146 1.44 14.86 9.60
C PHE A 146 1.29 15.78 8.38
N VAL A 147 0.97 17.05 8.63
CA VAL A 147 0.76 18.05 7.57
C VAL A 147 2.09 18.64 7.12
N LEU A 148 2.48 18.38 5.87
CA LEU A 148 3.82 18.70 5.38
C LEU A 148 4.14 20.20 5.35
N SER A 149 3.13 21.05 5.20
CA SER A 149 3.29 22.51 5.19
C SER A 149 3.62 23.13 6.55
N GLU A 150 3.50 22.37 7.65
CA GLU A 150 3.78 22.84 9.00
C GLU A 150 5.28 22.71 9.34
N HIS A 151 5.63 21.93 10.36
CA HIS A 151 6.98 21.84 10.92
C HIS A 151 7.88 20.81 10.21
N HIS A 152 7.57 20.44 8.96
CA HIS A 152 8.19 19.32 8.24
C HIS A 152 8.87 19.74 6.94
N ARG A 153 9.56 20.88 6.95
CA ARG A 153 10.17 21.49 5.75
C ARG A 153 11.02 20.51 4.93
N TRP A 154 11.92 19.79 5.59
CA TRP A 154 12.80 18.83 4.90
C TRP A 154 11.99 17.75 4.17
N LEU A 155 11.06 17.09 4.87
CA LEU A 155 10.24 16.05 4.27
C LEU A 155 9.38 16.62 3.14
N ARG A 156 8.82 17.82 3.34
CA ARG A 156 8.07 18.53 2.29
C ARG A 156 8.93 18.75 1.05
N GLU A 157 10.17 19.19 1.18
CA GLU A 157 11.08 19.39 0.04
C GLU A 157 11.40 18.05 -0.66
N THR A 158 11.67 16.99 0.11
CA THR A 158 11.93 15.64 -0.42
C THR A 158 10.73 15.09 -1.19
N VAL A 159 9.53 15.12 -0.60
CA VAL A 159 8.34 14.59 -1.24
C VAL A 159 7.81 15.51 -2.33
N SER A 160 8.03 16.83 -2.27
CA SER A 160 7.60 17.77 -3.32
C SER A 160 8.45 17.68 -4.57
N GLY A 161 9.78 17.49 -4.44
CA GLY A 161 10.63 17.18 -5.59
C GLY A 161 10.32 15.83 -6.23
N ALA A 162 9.80 14.89 -5.42
CA ALA A 162 9.35 13.56 -5.83
C ALA A 162 7.84 13.45 -6.08
N LEU A 163 7.06 14.53 -5.99
CA LEU A 163 5.64 14.52 -6.35
C LEU A 163 5.62 14.13 -7.82
N ARG A 164 5.33 12.84 -8.03
CA ARG A 164 5.53 12.09 -9.27
C ARG A 164 5.18 12.99 -10.43
N ASN A 165 6.14 13.24 -11.33
CA ASN A 165 5.94 14.02 -12.55
C ASN A 165 4.52 13.69 -13.10
N PRO A 166 3.55 14.63 -12.97
CA PRO A 166 2.16 14.33 -13.28
C PRO A 166 1.98 13.87 -14.72
N GLU A 167 2.82 14.39 -15.63
CA GLU A 167 2.83 13.98 -17.05
C GLU A 167 3.16 12.49 -17.18
N LYS A 168 4.13 11.97 -16.42
CA LYS A 168 4.46 10.53 -16.44
C LYS A 168 3.35 9.69 -15.84
N PHE A 169 2.69 10.19 -14.80
CA PHE A 169 1.57 9.51 -14.17
C PHE A 169 0.40 9.37 -15.15
N TRP A 170 -0.01 10.48 -15.77
CA TRP A 170 -1.10 10.51 -16.74
C TRP A 170 -0.74 9.74 -18.00
N ALA A 171 0.45 9.93 -18.59
CA ALA A 171 0.87 9.15 -19.74
C ALA A 171 0.83 7.63 -19.50
N LYS A 172 1.22 7.18 -18.29
CA LYS A 172 1.11 5.76 -17.91
C LYS A 172 -0.35 5.33 -17.83
N LEU A 173 -1.19 6.10 -17.16
CA LEU A 173 -2.60 5.77 -17.00
C LEU A 173 -3.34 5.78 -18.34
N ASP A 174 -3.00 6.74 -19.21
CA ASP A 174 -3.62 6.90 -20.51
C ASP A 174 -3.27 5.80 -21.49
N SER A 175 -2.04 5.28 -21.41
CA SER A 175 -1.60 4.15 -22.20
C SER A 175 -2.37 2.84 -21.93
N LEU A 176 -3.13 2.77 -20.83
CA LEU A 176 -3.89 1.56 -20.50
C LEU A 176 -5.10 1.41 -21.42
N PRO A 177 -5.32 0.20 -21.97
CA PRO A 177 -6.45 -0.06 -22.85
C PRO A 177 -7.77 0.03 -22.08
N THR A 178 -8.77 0.65 -22.71
CA THR A 178 -10.14 0.64 -22.18
C THR A 178 -10.65 -0.80 -22.09
N LEU A 179 -11.18 -1.15 -20.92
CA LEU A 179 -11.82 -2.45 -20.71
C LEU A 179 -13.07 -2.56 -21.59
N LYS A 180 -13.13 -3.66 -22.35
CA LYS A 180 -14.28 -4.00 -23.20
C LYS A 180 -15.28 -4.90 -22.47
N THR A 181 -14.84 -5.55 -21.40
CA THR A 181 -15.67 -6.44 -20.60
C THR A 181 -16.39 -5.65 -19.51
N PRO A 182 -17.61 -6.05 -19.14
CA PRO A 182 -18.29 -5.51 -17.97
C PRO A 182 -17.44 -5.72 -16.70
N ILE A 183 -17.52 -4.77 -15.77
CA ILE A 183 -16.96 -4.86 -14.43
C ILE A 183 -18.07 -5.18 -13.41
N PRO A 184 -17.75 -5.69 -12.21
CA PRO A 184 -18.73 -5.87 -11.14
C PRO A 184 -19.56 -4.60 -10.88
N SER A 185 -20.85 -4.77 -10.63
CA SER A 185 -21.76 -3.64 -10.36
C SER A 185 -21.34 -2.83 -9.14
N SER A 186 -20.79 -3.50 -8.11
CA SER A 186 -20.23 -2.86 -6.92
C SER A 186 -19.05 -1.93 -7.26
N ALA A 187 -18.13 -2.38 -8.12
CA ALA A 187 -16.99 -1.57 -8.56
C ALA A 187 -17.45 -0.36 -9.36
N ARG A 188 -18.41 -0.53 -10.28
CA ARG A 188 -19.00 0.59 -11.03
C ARG A 188 -19.65 1.62 -10.09
N GLN A 189 -20.47 1.17 -9.14
CA GLN A 189 -21.13 2.05 -8.17
C GLN A 189 -20.12 2.80 -7.29
N ALA A 190 -19.03 2.13 -6.87
CA ALA A 190 -17.96 2.76 -6.12
C ALA A 190 -17.26 3.86 -6.94
N LEU A 191 -16.91 3.58 -8.20
CA LEU A 191 -16.30 4.56 -9.10
C LEU A 191 -17.22 5.77 -9.32
N GLU A 192 -18.49 5.54 -9.63
CA GLU A 192 -19.47 6.61 -9.88
C GLU A 192 -19.72 7.48 -8.65
N LYS A 193 -19.66 6.90 -7.45
CA LYS A 193 -19.73 7.65 -6.19
C LYS A 193 -18.49 8.52 -5.93
N LEU A 194 -17.33 8.08 -6.41
CA LEU A 194 -16.06 8.78 -6.23
C LEU A 194 -15.82 9.87 -7.30
N LEU A 195 -16.49 9.79 -8.45
CA LEU A 195 -16.43 10.81 -9.49
C LEU A 195 -16.98 12.15 -8.97
N PRO A 196 -16.44 13.29 -9.46
CA PRO A 196 -16.82 14.60 -8.94
C PRO A 196 -18.24 15.03 -9.30
N GLU A 197 -18.85 14.41 -10.32
CA GLU A 197 -20.22 14.70 -10.77
C GLU A 197 -20.87 13.45 -11.35
N SER A 198 -22.18 13.31 -11.14
CA SER A 198 -22.98 12.21 -11.69
C SER A 198 -23.18 12.39 -13.20
N GLY A 199 -23.10 11.30 -13.97
CA GLY A 199 -23.33 11.33 -15.41
C GLY A 199 -22.16 11.85 -16.24
N LEU A 200 -20.97 12.00 -15.65
CA LEU A 200 -19.75 12.25 -16.40
C LEU A 200 -19.45 11.09 -17.35
N ASP A 201 -18.99 11.42 -18.56
CA ASP A 201 -18.40 10.44 -19.46
C ASP A 201 -17.03 10.00 -18.92
N TYR A 202 -16.84 8.69 -18.81
CA TYR A 202 -15.57 8.11 -18.35
C TYR A 202 -15.27 6.80 -19.08
N ARG A 203 -14.00 6.45 -19.17
CA ARG A 203 -13.54 5.12 -19.59
C ARG A 203 -12.99 4.37 -18.40
N ILE A 204 -13.14 3.05 -18.41
CA ILE A 204 -12.60 2.18 -17.36
C ILE A 204 -11.37 1.45 -17.90
N VAL A 205 -10.31 1.38 -17.10
CA VAL A 205 -9.10 0.58 -17.37
C VAL A 205 -8.82 -0.38 -16.22
N HIS A 206 -8.09 -1.46 -16.50
CA HIS A 206 -7.50 -2.32 -15.45
C HIS A 206 -6.11 -1.78 -15.09
N ARG A 207 -5.87 -1.52 -13.81
CA ARG A 207 -4.59 -0.96 -13.35
C ARG A 207 -3.75 -2.03 -12.66
N VAL A 208 -2.55 -2.23 -13.20
CA VAL A 208 -1.53 -3.12 -12.63
C VAL A 208 -0.61 -2.28 -11.75
N ALA A 209 -0.90 -2.25 -10.45
CA ALA A 209 -0.15 -1.50 -9.44
C ALA A 209 -0.23 -2.18 -8.07
N GLY A 210 0.78 -1.93 -7.22
CA GLY A 210 0.87 -2.49 -5.87
C GLY A 210 1.27 -3.97 -5.90
N LEU A 211 2.44 -4.31 -5.37
CA LEU A 211 2.95 -5.68 -5.42
C LEU A 211 2.08 -6.66 -4.59
N GLY A 212 1.59 -6.24 -3.41
CA GLY A 212 0.72 -7.04 -2.56
C GLY A 212 -0.62 -7.38 -3.23
N SER A 213 -1.19 -6.42 -3.96
CA SER A 213 -2.50 -6.51 -4.62
C SER A 213 -2.48 -7.15 -6.00
N LEU A 214 -1.31 -7.44 -6.59
CA LEU A 214 -1.23 -8.13 -7.88
C LEU A 214 -1.99 -9.48 -7.83
N GLY A 215 -2.77 -9.72 -8.88
CA GLY A 215 -3.69 -10.85 -8.98
C GLY A 215 -5.14 -10.49 -8.64
N ARG A 216 -5.40 -9.35 -8.00
CA ARG A 216 -6.75 -8.83 -7.73
C ARG A 216 -7.21 -7.93 -8.88
N GLU A 217 -8.52 -7.86 -9.11
CA GLU A 217 -9.10 -6.89 -10.04
C GLU A 217 -8.98 -5.47 -9.47
N ARG A 218 -8.59 -4.50 -10.30
CA ARG A 218 -8.43 -3.10 -9.90
C ARG A 218 -8.85 -2.20 -11.05
N TYR A 219 -9.93 -1.46 -10.87
CA TYR A 219 -10.53 -0.67 -11.92
C TYR A 219 -10.27 0.80 -11.71
N VAL A 220 -9.93 1.52 -12.77
CA VAL A 220 -9.79 2.97 -12.73
C VAL A 220 -10.71 3.61 -13.74
N ALA A 221 -11.61 4.48 -13.27
CA ALA A 221 -12.35 5.41 -14.10
C ALA A 221 -11.48 6.62 -14.42
N ILE A 222 -11.34 6.95 -15.70
CA ILE A 222 -10.61 8.12 -16.21
C ILE A 222 -11.64 9.01 -16.92
N ALA A 223 -11.70 10.28 -16.53
CA ALA A 223 -12.65 11.26 -17.04
C ALA A 223 -11.98 12.64 -17.20
N ASP A 224 -12.55 13.48 -18.08
CA ASP A 224 -12.33 14.93 -18.01
C ASP A 224 -13.38 15.54 -17.08
N TYR A 225 -12.96 16.46 -16.22
CA TYR A 225 -13.85 17.25 -15.41
C TYR A 225 -13.43 18.72 -15.46
N ARG A 226 -14.25 19.53 -16.13
CA ARG A 226 -14.04 20.99 -16.29
C ARG A 226 -12.65 21.32 -16.87
N GLY A 227 -12.19 20.52 -17.84
CA GLY A 227 -10.90 20.69 -18.52
C GLY A 227 -9.70 20.16 -17.73
N GLY A 228 -9.94 19.37 -16.69
CA GLY A 228 -8.90 18.71 -15.90
C GLY A 228 -9.10 17.19 -15.83
N GLU A 229 -7.98 16.46 -15.88
CA GLU A 229 -7.99 15.00 -15.81
C GLU A 229 -8.36 14.50 -14.42
N VAL A 230 -9.24 13.49 -14.36
CA VAL A 230 -9.70 12.87 -13.12
C VAL A 230 -9.57 11.36 -13.23
N ALA A 231 -8.97 10.76 -12.20
CA ALA A 231 -8.88 9.32 -12.03
C ALA A 231 -9.49 8.91 -10.68
N ARG A 232 -10.31 7.86 -10.67
CA ARG A 232 -10.86 7.22 -9.47
C ARG A 232 -10.66 5.72 -9.55
N GLU A 233 -10.28 5.10 -8.44
CA GLU A 233 -9.97 3.67 -8.36
C GLU A 233 -10.98 2.97 -7.45
N ALA A 234 -11.36 1.74 -7.82
CA ALA A 234 -12.20 0.84 -7.05
C ALA A 234 -11.82 -0.64 -7.28
#